data_AF-A0A7V9YX66-F1
#
_entry.id   AF-A0A7V9YX66-F1
#
_cell.length_a   1.000
_cell.length_b   1.000
_cell.length_c   1.000
_cell.angle_alpha   90.00
_cell.angle_beta   90.00
_cell.angle_gamma   90.00
#
_symmetry.space_group_name_H-M   'P 1'
#
loop_
_entity.id
_entity.type
_entity.pdbx_description
1 polymer ?
#
loop_
_entity_poly.entity_id
_entity_poly.type
_entity_poly.pdbx_seq_one_letter_code
_entity_poly.pdbx_strand_id
1 'polypeptide(L)'
;MNIFTQLFKSLYSPKDIARFRFQGIGKTILYVFFLTFISVLPTTYYFANGFLEGIKNTGELLKNELPAFTIENGELRSSAAEPVIIDKGGFRIMFDSTGQTTKEDVERYTNAIGFLKHEIVLVANSEAQYYDYAMFQDMKLTDKDIHSFIETLQALMPVIVPVTFVILYIFASASKFIGISFLAFIGLIIRGTLGKNIKYRHTWIMSAYAVTLSTIFFTIMESLQVIVPYALAIHWFVSVTVLFLAIKEIPSPKLAE
;
A
#
# COMPACT_ATOMS: atom_id res chain seq x y z
N MET A 1 1.85 32.51 -2.22
CA MET A 1 2.66 31.55 -1.44
C MET A 1 2.92 30.33 -2.28
N ASN A 2 4.18 29.87 -2.31
CA ASN A 2 4.54 28.63 -2.99
C ASN A 2 4.03 27.40 -2.19
N ILE A 3 4.04 26.24 -2.83
CA ILE A 3 3.50 24.99 -2.28
C ILE A 3 4.26 24.50 -1.04
N PHE A 4 5.58 24.73 -0.98
CA PHE A 4 6.42 24.36 0.17
C PHE A 4 6.11 25.19 1.41
N THR A 5 5.84 26.49 1.24
CA THR A 5 5.43 27.35 2.35
C THR A 5 4.06 26.91 2.87
N GLN A 6 3.14 26.53 1.97
CA GLN A 6 1.85 25.98 2.38
C GLN A 6 2.03 24.69 3.19
N LEU A 7 2.90 23.78 2.74
CA LEU A 7 3.25 22.55 3.46
C LEU A 7 3.78 22.87 4.86
N PHE A 8 4.86 23.65 4.95
CA PHE A 8 5.51 23.95 6.23
C PHE A 8 4.58 24.65 7.21
N LYS A 9 3.80 25.64 6.74
CA LYS A 9 2.82 26.35 7.60
C LYS A 9 1.69 25.43 8.06
N SER A 10 1.27 24.49 7.23
CA SER A 10 0.19 23.56 7.58
C SER A 10 0.58 22.51 8.61
N LEU A 11 1.88 22.39 8.95
CA LEU A 11 2.36 21.53 10.03
C LEU A 11 2.10 22.11 11.42
N TYR A 12 2.03 23.44 11.58
CA TYR A 12 2.01 24.04 12.92
C TYR A 12 1.17 25.33 13.06
N SER A 13 0.70 25.96 11.97
CA SER A 13 0.09 27.29 12.03
C SER A 13 -1.40 27.27 11.63
N PRO A 14 -2.30 27.00 12.59
CA PRO A 14 -3.75 27.16 12.38
C PRO A 14 -4.14 28.54 11.83
N LYS A 15 -3.42 29.59 12.24
CA LYS A 15 -3.60 30.96 11.74
C LYS A 15 -3.36 31.07 10.23
N ASP A 16 -2.30 30.44 9.72
CA ASP A 16 -2.02 30.45 8.29
C ASP A 16 -3.01 29.57 7.52
N ILE A 17 -3.40 28.41 8.08
CA ILE A 17 -4.48 27.57 7.52
C ILE A 17 -5.78 28.37 7.40
N ALA A 18 -6.13 29.18 8.41
CA ALA A 18 -7.28 30.07 8.38
C ALA A 18 -7.18 31.08 7.23
N ARG A 19 -6.00 31.66 6.99
CA ARG A 19 -5.75 32.58 5.86
C ARG A 19 -5.84 31.88 4.51
N PHE A 20 -5.50 30.60 4.44
CA PHE A 20 -5.55 29.83 3.18
C PHE A 20 -6.96 29.66 2.62
N ARG A 21 -8.02 29.88 3.41
CA ARG A 21 -9.41 29.89 2.92
C ARG A 21 -9.65 30.82 1.72
N PHE A 22 -8.82 31.84 1.56
CA PHE A 22 -8.89 32.80 0.44
C PHE A 22 -8.15 32.33 -0.81
N GLN A 23 -7.46 31.19 -0.77
CA GLN A 23 -6.81 30.63 -1.95
C GLN A 23 -7.83 30.14 -2.99
N GLY A 24 -7.37 30.02 -4.23
CA GLY A 24 -8.16 29.42 -5.32
C GLY A 24 -8.23 27.91 -5.17
N ILE A 25 -9.39 27.33 -5.52
CA ILE A 25 -9.63 25.88 -5.38
C ILE A 25 -8.60 25.05 -6.16
N GLY A 26 -8.19 25.50 -7.36
CA GLY A 26 -7.19 24.81 -8.17
C GLY A 26 -5.82 24.72 -7.50
N LYS A 27 -5.39 25.76 -6.76
CA LYS A 27 -4.14 25.71 -5.99
C LYS A 27 -4.22 24.72 -4.84
N THR A 28 -5.38 24.63 -4.20
CA THR A 28 -5.63 23.65 -3.15
C THR A 28 -5.70 22.22 -3.70
N ILE A 29 -6.33 22.01 -4.85
CA ILE A 29 -6.35 20.70 -5.54
C ILE A 29 -4.92 20.26 -5.87
N LEU A 30 -4.10 21.15 -6.45
CA LEU A 30 -2.69 20.88 -6.72
C LEU A 30 -1.91 20.55 -5.43
N TYR A 31 -2.21 21.25 -4.33
CA TYR A 31 -1.63 20.97 -3.03
C TYR A 31 -1.98 19.56 -2.52
N VAL A 32 -3.22 19.11 -2.67
CA VAL A 32 -3.65 17.77 -2.26
C VAL A 32 -2.92 16.69 -3.06
N PHE A 33 -2.77 16.88 -4.37
CA PHE A 33 -1.99 15.99 -5.22
C PHE A 33 -0.53 15.93 -4.77
N PHE A 34 0.10 17.07 -4.53
CA PHE A 34 1.48 17.15 -4.03
C PHE A 34 1.66 16.47 -2.67
N LEU A 35 0.77 16.73 -1.71
CA LEU A 35 0.81 16.10 -0.39
C LEU A 35 0.65 14.58 -0.51
N THR A 36 -0.26 14.12 -1.38
CA THR A 36 -0.47 12.70 -1.65
C THR A 36 0.74 12.06 -2.30
N PHE A 37 1.37 12.74 -3.26
CA PHE A 37 2.57 12.27 -3.94
C PHE A 37 3.67 11.94 -2.93
N ILE A 38 3.96 12.88 -2.02
CA ILE A 38 4.94 12.67 -0.94
C ILE A 38 4.55 11.47 -0.08
N SER A 39 3.27 11.36 0.28
CA SER A 39 2.81 10.31 1.19
C SER A 39 2.88 8.89 0.63
N VAL A 40 2.84 8.72 -0.70
CA VAL A 40 2.84 7.40 -1.34
C VAL A 40 4.26 6.88 -1.58
N LEU A 41 5.29 7.73 -1.48
CA LEU A 41 6.68 7.34 -1.74
C LEU A 41 7.18 6.21 -0.84
N PRO A 42 7.00 6.25 0.50
CA PRO A 42 7.52 5.19 1.37
C PRO A 42 6.86 3.84 1.07
N THR A 43 5.52 3.84 0.99
CA THR A 43 4.74 2.64 0.65
C THR A 43 5.18 2.03 -0.68
N THR A 44 5.36 2.85 -1.72
CA THR A 44 5.81 2.35 -3.04
C THR A 44 7.23 1.79 -2.98
N TYR A 45 8.14 2.46 -2.28
CA TYR A 45 9.52 2.02 -2.14
C TYR A 45 9.61 0.66 -1.44
N TYR A 46 8.93 0.49 -0.30
CA TYR A 46 8.94 -0.78 0.42
C TYR A 46 8.23 -1.89 -0.33
N PHE A 47 7.12 -1.58 -1.00
CA PHE A 47 6.44 -2.54 -1.87
C PHE A 47 7.37 -3.03 -2.99
N ALA A 48 8.01 -2.11 -3.71
CA ALA A 48 8.89 -2.44 -4.83
C ALA A 48 10.09 -3.29 -4.40
N ASN A 49 10.76 -2.91 -3.29
CA ASN A 49 11.91 -3.66 -2.80
C ASN A 49 11.51 -5.03 -2.24
N GLY A 50 10.43 -5.10 -1.45
CA GLY A 50 9.95 -6.38 -0.91
C GLY A 50 9.52 -7.34 -2.02
N PHE A 51 8.90 -6.82 -3.07
CA PHE A 51 8.52 -7.62 -4.23
C PHE A 51 9.75 -8.09 -5.04
N LEU A 52 10.71 -7.20 -5.31
CA LEU A 52 11.95 -7.54 -6.01
C LEU A 52 12.77 -8.59 -5.26
N GLU A 53 12.90 -8.41 -3.94
CA GLU A 53 13.60 -9.35 -3.07
C GLU A 53 12.88 -10.70 -3.03
N GLY A 54 11.55 -10.72 -2.93
CA GLY A 54 10.74 -11.93 -3.01
C GLY A 54 10.96 -12.71 -4.31
N ILE A 55 10.94 -12.02 -5.46
CA ILE A 55 11.22 -12.65 -6.77
C ILE A 55 12.65 -13.18 -6.83
N LYS A 56 13.64 -12.39 -6.39
CA LYS A 56 15.05 -12.78 -6.42
C LYS A 56 15.30 -14.01 -5.54
N ASN A 57 14.84 -13.99 -4.30
CA ASN A 57 15.03 -15.08 -3.36
C ASN A 57 14.33 -16.36 -3.86
N THR A 58 13.12 -16.24 -4.42
CA THR A 58 12.42 -17.38 -5.02
C THR A 58 13.19 -17.93 -6.23
N GLY A 59 13.69 -17.06 -7.11
CA GLY A 59 14.49 -17.47 -8.27
C GLY A 59 15.78 -18.19 -7.89
N GLU A 60 16.50 -17.70 -6.88
CA GLU A 60 17.72 -18.34 -6.38
C GLU A 60 17.45 -19.70 -5.74
N LEU A 61 16.35 -19.83 -4.97
CA LEU A 61 15.94 -21.08 -4.35
C LEU A 61 15.56 -22.14 -5.39
N LEU A 62 14.72 -21.77 -6.35
CA LEU A 62 14.33 -22.68 -7.43
C LEU A 62 15.55 -23.15 -8.23
N LYS A 63 16.53 -22.26 -8.48
CA LYS A 63 17.67 -22.56 -9.35
C LYS A 63 18.72 -23.44 -8.70
N ASN A 64 18.96 -23.23 -7.41
CA ASN A 64 20.11 -23.83 -6.73
C ASN A 64 19.73 -24.98 -5.79
N GLU A 65 18.47 -25.04 -5.32
CA GLU A 65 18.08 -25.94 -4.24
C GLU A 65 16.98 -26.94 -4.63
N LEU A 66 16.23 -26.69 -5.72
CA LEU A 66 15.27 -27.68 -6.22
C LEU A 66 15.89 -28.63 -7.26
N PRO A 67 15.48 -29.92 -7.25
CA PRO A 67 15.85 -30.87 -8.28
C PRO A 67 15.17 -30.50 -9.60
N ALA A 68 15.75 -30.90 -10.73
CA ALA A 68 15.12 -30.71 -12.04
C ALA A 68 13.75 -31.40 -12.08
N PHE A 69 12.78 -30.76 -12.72
CA PHE A 69 11.41 -31.28 -12.77
C PHE A 69 10.70 -30.94 -14.09
N THR A 70 9.65 -31.69 -14.35
CA THR A 70 8.77 -31.48 -15.50
C THR A 70 7.33 -31.66 -15.05
N ILE A 71 6.47 -30.73 -15.39
CA ILE A 71 5.02 -30.84 -15.24
C ILE A 71 4.45 -31.12 -16.63
N GLU A 72 3.80 -32.27 -16.78
CA GLU A 72 3.19 -32.70 -18.04
C GLU A 72 2.00 -33.62 -17.72
N ASN A 73 0.90 -33.48 -18.46
CA ASN A 73 -0.31 -34.28 -18.27
C ASN A 73 -0.89 -34.21 -16.84
N GLY A 74 -0.80 -33.05 -16.18
CA GLY A 74 -1.33 -32.86 -14.83
C GLY A 74 -0.47 -33.43 -13.70
N GLU A 75 0.77 -33.86 -13.98
CA GLU A 75 1.66 -34.43 -12.96
C GLU A 75 3.04 -33.77 -12.98
N LEU A 76 3.56 -33.46 -11.79
CA LEU A 76 4.95 -33.07 -11.56
C LEU A 76 5.82 -34.33 -11.44
N ARG A 77 6.87 -34.38 -12.25
CA ARG A 77 7.85 -35.47 -12.31
C ARG A 77 9.25 -34.95 -12.01
N SER A 78 9.97 -35.65 -11.16
CA SER A 78 11.36 -35.36 -10.82
C SER A 78 12.08 -36.66 -10.43
N SER A 79 13.41 -36.65 -10.49
CA SER A 79 14.26 -37.77 -10.06
C SER A 79 14.44 -37.83 -8.53
N ALA A 80 13.94 -36.85 -7.79
CA ALA A 80 13.98 -36.86 -6.33
C ALA A 80 13.15 -38.02 -5.75
N ALA A 81 13.78 -38.80 -4.87
CA ALA A 81 13.15 -39.97 -4.24
C ALA A 81 12.40 -39.63 -2.95
N GLU A 82 12.66 -38.45 -2.37
CA GLU A 82 12.05 -37.98 -1.12
C GLU A 82 11.68 -36.49 -1.26
N PRO A 83 10.69 -36.01 -0.48
CA PRO A 83 10.35 -34.59 -0.43
C PRO A 83 11.54 -33.70 -0.06
N VAL A 84 11.72 -32.61 -0.81
CA VAL A 84 12.73 -31.59 -0.53
C VAL A 84 12.05 -30.43 0.19
N ILE A 85 12.54 -30.11 1.39
CA ILE A 85 12.00 -29.02 2.22
C ILE A 85 13.09 -27.97 2.41
N ILE A 86 12.76 -26.73 2.06
CA ILE A 86 13.66 -25.58 2.17
C ILE A 86 13.01 -24.53 3.06
N ASP A 87 13.78 -24.01 4.02
CA ASP A 87 13.37 -22.93 4.90
C ASP A 87 14.33 -21.74 4.76
N LYS A 88 13.81 -20.60 4.30
CA LYS A 88 14.56 -19.33 4.32
C LYS A 88 13.68 -18.17 4.72
N GLY A 89 14.11 -17.40 5.73
CA GLY A 89 13.52 -16.10 6.06
C GLY A 89 12.04 -16.14 6.47
N GLY A 90 11.57 -17.23 7.10
CA GLY A 90 10.16 -17.38 7.48
C GLY A 90 9.23 -17.81 6.34
N PHE A 91 9.81 -18.24 5.22
CA PHE A 91 9.12 -18.79 4.06
C PHE A 91 9.60 -20.23 3.80
N ARG A 92 8.65 -21.17 3.70
CA ARG A 92 8.94 -22.60 3.51
C ARG A 92 8.58 -23.04 2.09
N ILE A 93 9.49 -23.73 1.40
CA ILE A 93 9.22 -24.39 0.12
C ILE A 93 9.24 -25.89 0.34
N MET A 94 8.20 -26.58 -0.09
CA MET A 94 8.10 -28.03 -0.06
C MET A 94 7.97 -28.52 -1.49
N PHE A 95 8.86 -29.40 -1.92
CA PHE A 95 8.86 -29.96 -3.26
C PHE A 95 8.74 -31.48 -3.15
N ASP A 96 7.69 -32.05 -3.74
CA ASP A 96 7.44 -33.48 -3.69
C ASP A 96 6.74 -34.00 -4.95
N SER A 97 7.49 -34.74 -5.76
CA SER A 97 7.00 -35.48 -6.93
C SER A 97 6.44 -36.86 -6.58
N THR A 98 6.67 -37.37 -5.37
CA THR A 98 6.35 -38.75 -4.98
C THR A 98 4.90 -38.87 -4.49
N GLY A 99 4.36 -37.81 -3.87
CA GLY A 99 3.03 -37.76 -3.28
C GLY A 99 3.00 -38.16 -1.80
N GLN A 100 4.14 -38.07 -1.11
CA GLN A 100 4.26 -38.27 0.34
C GLN A 100 3.79 -37.04 1.15
N THR A 101 3.87 -35.85 0.56
CA THR A 101 3.45 -34.57 1.15
C THR A 101 2.04 -34.23 0.69
N THR A 102 1.17 -33.91 1.65
CA THR A 102 -0.22 -33.51 1.40
C THR A 102 -0.39 -31.99 1.40
N LYS A 103 -1.54 -31.49 0.94
CA LYS A 103 -1.85 -30.05 0.97
C LYS A 103 -1.90 -29.55 2.42
N GLU A 104 -2.49 -30.36 3.29
CA GLU A 104 -2.64 -30.10 4.71
C GLU A 104 -1.28 -30.03 5.44
N ASP A 105 -0.22 -30.60 4.88
CA ASP A 105 1.14 -30.44 5.43
C ASP A 105 1.70 -29.06 5.11
N VAL A 106 1.40 -28.50 3.94
CA VAL A 106 1.83 -27.17 3.50
C VAL A 106 1.05 -26.06 4.23
N GLU A 107 -0.26 -26.27 4.43
CA GLU A 107 -1.17 -25.31 5.10
C GLU A 107 -0.81 -24.99 6.55
N ARG A 108 -0.04 -25.84 7.20
CA ARG A 108 0.38 -25.65 8.60
C ARG A 108 1.29 -24.45 8.80
N TYR A 109 1.87 -23.91 7.73
CA TYR A 109 2.81 -22.80 7.79
C TYR A 109 2.14 -21.49 7.42
N THR A 110 2.60 -20.39 8.03
CA THR A 110 2.05 -19.05 7.78
C THR A 110 2.35 -18.56 6.36
N ASN A 111 3.55 -18.85 5.84
CA ASN A 111 3.95 -18.54 4.47
C ASN A 111 4.72 -19.72 3.88
N ALA A 112 4.13 -20.37 2.87
CA ALA A 112 4.75 -21.54 2.24
C ALA A 112 4.32 -21.73 0.78
N ILE A 113 5.15 -22.43 0.01
CA ILE A 113 4.81 -22.94 -1.31
C ILE A 113 5.07 -24.45 -1.35
N GLY A 114 4.06 -25.22 -1.74
CA GLY A 114 4.16 -26.63 -2.03
C GLY A 114 4.14 -26.88 -3.53
N PHE A 115 5.19 -27.43 -4.10
CA PHE A 115 5.21 -28.06 -5.43
C PHE A 115 4.92 -29.55 -5.23
N LEU A 116 3.64 -29.91 -5.20
CA LEU A 116 3.21 -31.28 -4.92
C LEU A 116 3.03 -32.05 -6.23
N LYS A 117 2.67 -33.33 -6.15
CA LYS A 117 2.59 -34.21 -7.32
C LYS A 117 1.58 -33.75 -8.38
N HIS A 118 0.44 -33.21 -7.96
CA HIS A 118 -0.68 -32.86 -8.85
C HIS A 118 -1.03 -31.37 -8.82
N GLU A 119 -0.40 -30.57 -7.96
CA GLU A 119 -0.78 -29.18 -7.76
C GLU A 119 0.32 -28.33 -7.12
N ILE A 120 0.13 -27.02 -7.22
CA ILE A 120 0.84 -26.04 -6.40
C ILE A 120 -0.07 -25.57 -5.27
N VAL A 121 0.46 -25.57 -4.05
CA VAL A 121 -0.19 -25.00 -2.87
C VAL A 121 0.55 -23.72 -2.50
N LEU A 122 -0.16 -22.59 -2.49
CA LEU A 122 0.37 -21.30 -2.04
C LEU A 122 -0.28 -20.92 -0.73
N VAL A 123 0.52 -20.70 0.31
CA VAL A 123 0.04 -20.23 1.62
C VAL A 123 0.64 -18.85 1.89
N ALA A 124 -0.22 -17.86 2.10
CA ALA A 124 0.16 -16.51 2.43
C ALA A 124 -0.68 -16.01 3.60
N ASN A 125 -0.04 -15.57 4.68
CA ASN A 125 -0.72 -15.17 5.92
C ASN A 125 -1.69 -16.24 6.46
N SER A 126 -1.33 -17.53 6.34
CA SER A 126 -2.13 -18.71 6.71
C SER A 126 -3.39 -18.92 5.86
N GLU A 127 -3.58 -18.20 4.76
CA GLU A 127 -4.59 -18.50 3.76
C GLU A 127 -3.97 -19.31 2.63
N ALA A 128 -4.60 -20.45 2.31
CA ALA A 128 -4.12 -21.37 1.29
C ALA A 128 -4.91 -21.27 -0.02
N GLN A 129 -4.19 -21.38 -1.13
CA GLN A 129 -4.73 -21.46 -2.48
C GLN A 129 -4.09 -22.64 -3.20
N TYR A 130 -4.90 -23.30 -4.03
CA TYR A 130 -4.50 -24.53 -4.73
C TYR A 130 -4.65 -24.34 -6.24
N TYR A 131 -3.63 -24.76 -6.97
CA TYR A 131 -3.57 -24.68 -8.42
C TYR A 131 -3.25 -26.05 -8.99
N ASP A 132 -4.27 -26.74 -9.51
CA ASP A 132 -4.16 -28.08 -10.06
C ASP A 132 -3.42 -28.06 -11.42
N TYR A 133 -2.48 -28.97 -11.62
CA TYR A 133 -1.74 -29.07 -12.88
C TYR A 133 -2.61 -29.53 -14.07
N ALA A 134 -3.77 -30.14 -13.82
CA ALA A 134 -4.74 -30.46 -14.85
C ALA A 134 -5.24 -29.22 -15.61
N MET A 135 -5.09 -28.02 -15.04
CA MET A 135 -5.37 -26.76 -15.76
C MET A 135 -4.41 -26.51 -16.93
N PHE A 136 -3.29 -27.23 -17.00
CA PHE A 136 -2.21 -27.05 -17.98
C PHE A 136 -1.95 -28.33 -18.81
N GLN A 137 -2.96 -29.19 -19.01
CA GLN A 137 -2.78 -30.52 -19.65
C GLN A 137 -2.08 -30.49 -21.02
N ASP A 138 -2.30 -29.44 -21.82
CA ASP A 138 -1.70 -29.30 -23.15
C ASP A 138 -0.30 -28.63 -23.13
N MET A 139 0.25 -28.38 -21.95
CA MET A 139 1.54 -27.72 -21.76
C MET A 139 2.55 -28.64 -21.08
N LYS A 140 3.80 -28.57 -21.54
CA LYS A 140 4.96 -29.14 -20.85
C LYS A 140 5.74 -28.00 -20.22
N LEU A 141 5.81 -27.99 -18.90
CA LEU A 141 6.57 -26.99 -18.14
C LEU A 141 7.78 -27.65 -17.49
N THR A 142 8.93 -27.01 -17.57
CA THR A 142 10.18 -27.46 -16.96
C THR A 142 10.67 -26.45 -15.92
N ASP A 143 11.63 -26.85 -15.09
CA ASP A 143 12.35 -25.96 -14.18
C ASP A 143 12.93 -24.74 -14.93
N LYS A 144 13.44 -24.94 -16.14
CA LYS A 144 13.99 -23.87 -17.00
C LYS A 144 12.94 -22.85 -17.43
N ASP A 145 11.72 -23.30 -17.72
CA ASP A 145 10.63 -22.40 -18.11
C ASP A 145 10.27 -21.46 -16.96
N ILE A 146 10.22 -22.00 -15.74
CA ILE A 146 9.98 -21.23 -14.52
C ILE A 146 11.14 -20.25 -14.23
N HIS A 147 12.39 -20.65 -14.46
CA HIS A 147 13.52 -19.72 -14.38
C HIS A 147 13.39 -18.57 -15.38
N SER A 148 13.07 -18.87 -16.64
CA SER A 148 12.88 -17.84 -17.66
C SER A 148 11.74 -16.88 -17.32
N PHE A 149 10.67 -17.40 -16.71
CA PHE A 149 9.54 -16.60 -16.25
C PHE A 149 9.97 -15.63 -15.14
N ILE A 150 10.74 -16.10 -14.17
CA ILE A 150 11.27 -15.26 -13.09
C ILE A 150 12.23 -14.19 -13.62
N GLU A 151 13.15 -14.55 -14.53
CA GLU A 151 14.04 -13.59 -15.18
C GLU A 151 13.25 -12.53 -15.97
N THR A 152 12.18 -12.95 -16.67
CA THR A 152 11.27 -12.04 -17.36
C THR A 152 10.56 -11.10 -16.39
N LEU A 153 10.04 -11.61 -15.27
CA LEU A 153 9.42 -10.78 -14.23
C LEU A 153 10.41 -9.77 -13.65
N GLN A 154 11.66 -10.17 -13.37
CA GLN A 154 12.71 -9.27 -12.91
C GLN A 154 13.02 -8.18 -13.94
N ALA A 155 13.11 -8.55 -15.22
CA ALA A 155 13.34 -7.60 -16.31
C ALA A 155 12.20 -6.59 -16.48
N LEU A 156 10.97 -6.97 -16.11
CA LEU A 156 9.80 -6.09 -16.16
C LEU A 156 9.67 -5.15 -14.95
N MET A 157 10.50 -5.29 -13.92
CA MET A 157 10.43 -4.44 -12.71
C MET A 157 10.48 -2.93 -12.99
N PRO A 158 11.33 -2.42 -13.91
CA PRO A 158 11.34 -1.01 -14.27
C PRO A 158 10.01 -0.50 -14.87
N VAL A 159 9.14 -1.40 -15.34
CA VAL A 159 7.79 -1.07 -15.86
C VAL A 159 6.73 -1.28 -14.78
N ILE A 160 6.79 -2.39 -14.04
CA ILE A 160 5.81 -2.75 -13.01
C ILE A 160 5.82 -1.73 -11.86
N VAL A 161 7.00 -1.25 -11.44
CA VAL A 161 7.11 -0.31 -10.32
C VAL A 161 6.44 1.04 -10.63
N PRO A 162 6.71 1.72 -11.76
CA PRO A 162 6.00 2.95 -12.13
C PRO A 162 4.49 2.75 -12.31
N VAL A 163 4.06 1.64 -12.92
CA VAL A 163 2.62 1.36 -13.09
C VAL A 163 1.93 1.22 -11.74
N THR A 164 2.55 0.47 -10.81
CA THR A 164 2.04 0.31 -9.45
C THR A 164 2.00 1.64 -8.71
N PHE A 165 3.06 2.46 -8.83
CA PHE A 165 3.09 3.81 -8.26
C PHE A 165 1.91 4.65 -8.75
N VAL A 166 1.65 4.67 -10.06
CA VAL A 166 0.54 5.44 -10.65
C VAL A 166 -0.80 4.96 -10.12
N ILE A 167 -1.02 3.64 -10.05
CA ILE A 167 -2.25 3.05 -9.50
C ILE A 167 -2.44 3.48 -8.04
N LEU A 168 -1.42 3.26 -7.19
CA LEU A 168 -1.46 3.63 -5.77
C LEU A 168 -1.69 5.13 -5.59
N TYR A 169 -1.02 5.97 -6.38
CA TYR A 169 -1.16 7.41 -6.34
C TYR A 169 -2.57 7.88 -6.71
N ILE A 170 -3.21 7.27 -7.71
CA ILE A 170 -4.60 7.57 -8.08
C ILE A 170 -5.55 7.19 -6.95
N PHE A 171 -5.44 5.98 -6.40
CA PHE A 171 -6.29 5.52 -5.29
C PHE A 171 -6.10 6.35 -4.02
N ALA A 172 -4.85 6.67 -3.67
CA ALA A 172 -4.53 7.52 -2.53
C ALA A 172 -5.08 8.94 -2.73
N SER A 173 -4.98 9.49 -3.94
CA SER A 173 -5.51 10.82 -4.26
C SER A 173 -7.02 10.85 -4.11
N ALA A 174 -7.72 9.87 -4.71
CA ALA A 174 -9.17 9.75 -4.60
C ALA A 174 -9.61 9.65 -3.12
N SER A 175 -8.96 8.79 -2.35
CA SER A 175 -9.21 8.62 -0.91
C SER A 175 -8.99 9.92 -0.14
N LYS A 176 -7.93 10.67 -0.46
CA LYS A 176 -7.64 11.97 0.17
C LYS A 176 -8.71 13.01 -0.17
N PHE A 177 -9.17 13.08 -1.42
CA PHE A 177 -10.26 13.98 -1.82
C PHE A 177 -11.58 13.66 -1.12
N ILE A 178 -11.92 12.37 -0.99
CA ILE A 178 -13.10 11.91 -0.24
C ILE A 178 -12.96 12.32 1.23
N GLY A 179 -11.83 12.01 1.87
CA GLY A 179 -11.55 12.34 3.26
C GLY A 179 -11.60 13.84 3.54
N ILE A 180 -10.99 14.67 2.68
CA ILE A 180 -11.05 16.13 2.77
C ILE A 180 -12.48 16.65 2.63
N SER A 181 -13.28 16.07 1.74
CA SER A 181 -14.67 16.48 1.54
C SER A 181 -15.54 16.14 2.75
N PHE A 182 -15.33 14.97 3.35
CA PHE A 182 -15.99 14.60 4.61
C PHE A 182 -15.55 15.52 5.77
N LEU A 183 -14.25 15.80 5.88
CA LEU A 183 -13.70 16.71 6.88
C LEU A 183 -14.23 18.15 6.69
N ALA A 184 -14.44 18.58 5.44
CA ALA A 184 -15.03 19.88 5.12
C ALA A 184 -16.49 19.99 5.60
N PHE A 185 -17.22 18.87 5.58
CA PHE A 185 -18.57 18.75 6.11
C PHE A 185 -18.57 18.89 7.64
N ILE A 186 -17.62 18.24 8.33
CA ILE A 186 -17.38 18.46 9.76
C ILE A 186 -17.04 19.94 10.02
N GLY A 187 -16.24 20.56 9.15
CA GLY A 187 -15.95 21.99 9.19
C GLY A 187 -17.19 22.89 9.13
N LEU A 188 -18.26 22.48 8.43
CA LEU A 188 -19.53 23.21 8.42
C LEU A 188 -20.26 23.16 9.77
N ILE A 189 -20.07 22.08 10.53
CA ILE A 189 -20.60 21.95 11.89
C ILE A 189 -19.78 22.83 12.83
N ILE A 190 -18.44 22.75 12.75
CA ILE A 190 -17.50 23.55 13.57
C ILE A 190 -17.72 25.06 13.38
N ARG A 191 -17.95 25.53 12.14
CA ARG A 191 -18.22 26.97 11.94
C ARG A 191 -19.52 27.41 12.64
N GLY A 192 -20.51 26.52 12.73
CA GLY A 192 -21.80 26.81 13.36
C GLY A 192 -21.66 26.95 14.86
N THR A 193 -20.91 26.05 15.49
CA THR A 193 -20.63 26.11 16.93
C THR A 193 -19.74 27.29 17.32
N LEU A 194 -18.84 27.74 16.43
CA LEU A 194 -17.95 28.88 16.64
C LEU A 194 -18.50 30.23 16.15
N GLY A 195 -19.72 30.28 15.61
CA GLY A 195 -20.34 31.50 15.09
C GLY A 195 -19.58 32.15 13.92
N LYS A 196 -18.90 31.35 13.07
CA LYS A 196 -18.07 31.86 11.96
C LYS A 196 -18.84 31.84 10.64
N ASN A 197 -18.79 32.96 9.91
CA ASN A 197 -19.46 33.09 8.62
C ASN A 197 -18.54 32.68 7.45
N ILE A 198 -18.40 31.37 7.22
CA ILE A 198 -17.62 30.80 6.11
C ILE A 198 -18.41 29.74 5.34
N LYS A 199 -18.30 29.66 4.01
CA LYS A 199 -19.01 28.70 3.16
C LYS A 199 -18.27 27.35 3.05
N TYR A 200 -18.91 26.32 2.50
CA TYR A 200 -18.30 25.00 2.28
C TYR A 200 -16.98 25.06 1.51
N ARG A 201 -16.88 25.93 0.49
CA ARG A 201 -15.63 26.18 -0.24
C ARG A 201 -14.46 26.52 0.71
N HIS A 202 -14.71 27.34 1.73
CA HIS A 202 -13.68 27.73 2.70
C HIS A 202 -13.33 26.57 3.64
N THR A 203 -14.32 25.83 4.15
CA THR A 203 -14.07 24.68 5.03
C THR A 203 -13.33 23.57 4.28
N TRP A 204 -13.64 23.36 3.00
CA TRP A 204 -12.94 22.41 2.14
C TRP A 204 -11.48 22.80 1.92
N ILE A 205 -11.22 24.08 1.60
CA ILE A 205 -9.86 24.57 1.43
C ILE A 205 -9.07 24.40 2.73
N MET A 206 -9.64 24.78 3.87
CA MET A 206 -8.99 24.63 5.17
C MET A 206 -8.75 23.17 5.53
N SER A 207 -9.68 22.28 5.20
CA SER A 207 -9.56 20.83 5.44
C SER A 207 -8.41 20.22 4.66
N ALA A 208 -8.22 20.63 3.40
CA ALA A 208 -7.10 20.19 2.57
C ALA A 208 -5.72 20.52 3.18
N TYR A 209 -5.63 21.62 3.91
CA TYR A 209 -4.41 21.98 4.65
C TYR A 209 -4.38 21.37 6.06
N ALA A 210 -5.52 21.16 6.72
CA ALA A 210 -5.59 20.60 8.07
C ALA A 210 -5.10 19.14 8.14
N VAL A 211 -5.29 18.36 7.07
CA VAL A 211 -4.82 16.96 6.99
C VAL A 211 -3.29 16.83 6.87
N THR A 212 -2.57 17.93 6.67
CA THR A 212 -1.12 17.92 6.41
C THR A 212 -0.33 17.34 7.55
N LEU A 213 -0.55 17.82 8.78
CA LEU A 213 0.20 17.39 9.95
C LEU A 213 0.12 15.88 10.13
N SER A 214 -1.10 15.34 10.06
CA SER A 214 -1.29 13.90 10.18
C SER A 214 -0.70 13.14 8.99
N THR A 215 -0.89 13.62 7.76
CA THR A 215 -0.37 12.93 6.58
C THR A 215 1.15 12.84 6.63
N ILE A 216 1.84 13.94 6.96
CA ILE A 216 3.31 13.96 7.07
C ILE A 216 3.79 13.10 8.24
N PHE A 217 3.09 13.12 9.38
CA PHE A 217 3.40 12.21 10.48
C PHE A 217 3.37 10.75 10.02
N PHE A 218 2.30 10.30 9.35
CA PHE A 218 2.20 8.92 8.88
C PHE A 218 3.21 8.59 7.78
N THR A 219 3.50 9.53 6.88
CA THR A 219 4.59 9.35 5.90
C THR A 219 5.93 9.08 6.58
N ILE A 220 6.26 9.82 7.65
CA ILE A 220 7.50 9.60 8.41
C ILE A 220 7.45 8.24 9.12
N MET A 221 6.33 7.87 9.75
CA MET A 221 6.20 6.57 10.42
C MET A 221 6.34 5.41 9.44
N GLU A 222 5.73 5.51 8.25
CA GLU A 222 5.89 4.54 7.16
C GLU A 222 7.35 4.48 6.67
N SER A 223 8.02 5.62 6.50
CA SER A 223 9.46 5.68 6.16
C SER A 223 10.36 5.04 7.22
N LEU A 224 9.92 4.99 8.47
CA LEU A 224 10.64 4.34 9.57
C LEU A 224 10.18 2.91 9.81
N GLN A 225 9.23 2.40 9.02
CA GLN A 225 8.55 1.11 9.22
C GLN A 225 7.96 0.94 10.63
N VAL A 226 7.54 2.05 11.24
CA VAL A 226 6.90 2.05 12.57
C VAL A 226 5.41 1.83 12.41
N ILE A 227 4.92 0.72 12.96
CA ILE A 227 3.49 0.43 13.01
C ILE A 227 2.84 1.33 14.06
N VAL A 228 1.88 2.14 13.62
CA VAL A 228 1.11 3.03 14.51
C VAL A 228 -0.24 2.39 14.83
N PRO A 229 -0.48 1.96 16.08
CA PRO A 229 -1.79 1.48 16.50
C PRO A 229 -2.86 2.56 16.32
N TYR A 230 -4.07 2.16 15.91
CA TYR A 230 -5.21 3.07 15.72
C TYR A 230 -4.92 4.22 14.72
N ALA A 231 -4.06 4.00 13.72
CA ALA A 231 -3.64 5.00 12.73
C ALA A 231 -4.80 5.82 12.15
N LEU A 232 -5.90 5.16 11.75
CA LEU A 232 -7.09 5.82 11.22
C LEU A 232 -7.73 6.79 12.24
N ALA A 233 -7.88 6.37 13.49
CA ALA A 233 -8.48 7.20 14.53
C ALA A 233 -7.60 8.42 14.84
N ILE A 234 -6.28 8.22 14.96
CA ILE A 234 -5.30 9.29 15.16
C ILE A 234 -5.33 10.27 13.99
N HIS A 235 -5.41 9.77 12.75
CA HIS A 235 -5.49 10.60 11.56
C HIS A 235 -6.67 11.56 11.60
N TRP A 236 -7.86 11.04 11.89
CA TRP A 236 -9.07 11.82 12.01
C TRP A 236 -9.01 12.80 13.18
N PHE A 237 -8.57 12.33 14.35
CA PHE A 237 -8.45 13.17 15.54
C PHE A 237 -7.56 14.39 15.31
N VAL A 238 -6.35 14.18 14.76
CA VAL A 238 -5.41 15.27 14.47
C VAL A 238 -5.98 16.21 13.41
N SER A 239 -6.54 15.68 12.32
CA SER A 239 -7.06 16.50 11.23
C SER A 239 -8.26 17.36 11.65
N VAL A 240 -9.18 16.80 12.43
CA VAL A 240 -10.32 17.53 13.02
C VAL A 240 -9.83 18.59 14.01
N THR A 241 -8.86 18.26 14.85
CA THR A 241 -8.28 19.20 15.82
C THR A 241 -7.63 20.39 15.13
N VAL A 242 -6.80 20.15 14.11
CA VAL A 242 -6.16 21.22 13.33
C VAL A 242 -7.21 22.08 12.62
N LEU A 243 -8.23 21.46 12.02
CA LEU A 243 -9.32 22.21 11.39
C LEU A 243 -10.08 23.06 12.40
N PHE A 244 -10.40 22.52 13.57
CA PHE A 244 -11.06 23.24 14.65
C PHE A 244 -10.26 24.48 15.07
N LEU A 245 -8.97 24.31 15.35
CA LEU A 245 -8.08 25.41 15.70
C LEU A 245 -8.00 26.45 14.58
N ALA A 246 -7.95 26.02 13.32
CA ALA A 246 -7.88 26.94 12.19
C ALA A 246 -9.18 27.75 12.00
N ILE A 247 -10.35 27.14 12.19
CA ILE A 247 -11.63 27.86 12.11
C ILE A 247 -11.76 28.86 13.26
N LYS A 248 -11.26 28.53 14.46
CA LYS A 248 -11.25 29.42 15.62
C LYS A 248 -10.50 30.74 15.36
N GLU A 249 -9.43 30.69 14.56
CA GLU A 249 -8.59 31.85 14.19
C GLU A 249 -9.25 32.79 13.16
N ILE A 250 -10.43 32.45 12.64
CA ILE A 250 -11.18 33.34 11.74
C ILE A 250 -11.82 34.47 12.54
N PRO A 251 -11.68 35.76 12.15
CA PRO A 251 -12.35 36.86 12.83
C PRO A 251 -13.88 36.66 12.85
N SER A 252 -14.50 36.92 14.01
CA SER A 252 -15.96 36.91 14.12
C SER A 252 -16.55 38.14 13.40
N PRO A 253 -17.78 38.04 12.85
CA PRO A 253 -18.50 39.22 12.37
C PRO A 253 -18.60 40.26 13.49
N LYS A 254 -18.40 41.54 13.18
CA LYS A 254 -18.74 42.61 14.13
C LYS A 254 -20.26 42.54 14.37
N LEU A 255 -20.67 42.50 15.63
CA LEU A 255 -22.07 42.75 15.99
C LEU A 255 -22.38 44.16 15.48
N ALA A 256 -23.43 44.30 14.67
CA ALA A 256 -23.97 45.63 14.37
C ALA A 256 -24.62 46.12 15.68
N GLU A 257 -24.01 47.14 16.29
CA GLU A 257 -24.63 47.94 17.35
C GLU A 257 -25.73 48.83 16.75
#